data_AF-A0A3L6L811-F1
#
_entry.id   AF-A0A3L6L811-F1
#
_cell.length_a   1.000
_cell.length_b   1.000
_cell.length_c   1.000
_cell.angle_alpha   90.00
_cell.angle_beta   90.00
_cell.angle_gamma   90.00
#
_symmetry.space_group_name_H-M   'P 1'
#
loop_
_entity.id
_entity.type
_entity.pdbx_description
1 polymer ?
#
loop_
_entity_poly.entity_id
_entity_poly.type
_entity_poly.pdbx_seq_one_letter_code
_entity_poly.pdbx_strand_id
1 'polypeptide(L)'
;MSGAASVVAPLSVHSGSQHTSRKGNTHNLARLAVKHNLYAVQLDGDSGGIEMQAASQYLLRAVTTREKYKSVDKGQKEGTGRLVPPVVFSFETGVAQFTDQKTEVLPWEQFYDDVIELCATMQHPDCRRACSQRLQVLEEKYNLYKLCSSNVENPDHHRHDVGVFSDCTKVDNSVYLSCMVNSELLREYIQDKVDIVDRMRCGIRRIKLRCTH
;
A
#
# COMPACT_ATOMS: atom_id res chain seq x y z
N MET A 1 53.93 17.19 -14.22
CA MET A 1 53.29 16.40 -13.16
C MET A 1 51.98 15.91 -13.72
N SER A 2 51.85 14.59 -13.81
CA SER A 2 50.93 13.86 -14.68
C SER A 2 49.45 14.08 -14.36
N GLY A 3 48.65 14.21 -15.42
CA GLY A 3 47.19 14.27 -15.36
C GLY A 3 46.57 12.92 -15.00
N ALA A 4 45.51 12.95 -14.22
CA ALA A 4 44.66 11.80 -13.93
C ALA A 4 43.51 11.76 -14.93
N ALA A 5 43.50 10.71 -15.73
CA ALA A 5 42.50 10.44 -16.76
C ALA A 5 41.14 10.10 -16.13
N SER A 6 40.09 10.74 -16.66
CA SER A 6 38.70 10.34 -16.47
C SER A 6 38.47 8.99 -17.16
N VAL A 7 38.36 7.92 -16.39
CA VAL A 7 37.98 6.61 -16.92
C VAL A 7 36.45 6.55 -16.96
N VAL A 8 35.88 6.82 -18.14
CA VAL A 8 34.50 6.45 -18.45
C VAL A 8 34.51 4.94 -18.69
N ALA A 9 34.00 4.17 -17.73
CA ALA A 9 33.90 2.71 -17.83
C ALA A 9 32.67 2.31 -18.68
N PRO A 10 32.73 1.22 -19.46
CA PRO A 10 31.69 0.85 -20.40
C PRO A 10 30.49 0.17 -19.73
N LEU A 11 29.29 0.54 -20.18
CA LEU A 11 28.03 -0.15 -19.90
C LEU A 11 28.10 -1.59 -20.42
N SER A 12 27.97 -2.57 -19.53
CA SER A 12 27.94 -3.99 -19.89
C SER A 12 26.50 -4.49 -20.01
N VAL A 13 26.12 -4.97 -21.19
CA VAL A 13 24.83 -5.61 -21.46
C VAL A 13 25.01 -7.12 -21.33
N HIS A 14 24.30 -7.77 -20.42
CA HIS A 14 24.31 -9.22 -20.27
C HIS A 14 22.89 -9.80 -20.40
N SER A 15 22.75 -10.86 -21.20
CA SER A 15 21.52 -11.63 -21.38
C SER A 15 21.46 -12.76 -20.35
N GLY A 16 20.68 -12.60 -19.29
CA GLY A 16 20.47 -13.63 -18.27
C GLY A 16 19.15 -14.37 -18.47
N SER A 17 19.20 -15.68 -18.75
CA SER A 17 18.04 -16.59 -18.68
C SER A 17 18.00 -17.23 -17.29
N GLN A 18 17.09 -16.82 -16.42
CA GLN A 18 16.90 -17.45 -15.11
C GLN A 18 15.82 -18.54 -15.18
N HIS A 19 16.25 -19.80 -15.21
CA HIS A 19 15.39 -20.95 -14.95
C HIS A 19 15.25 -21.15 -13.44
N THR A 20 14.08 -20.89 -12.87
CA THR A 20 13.72 -21.38 -11.53
C THR A 20 12.92 -22.67 -11.69
N SER A 21 13.51 -23.79 -11.29
CA SER A 21 12.85 -25.10 -11.25
C SER A 21 11.98 -25.16 -9.99
N ARG A 22 10.66 -25.00 -10.14
CA ARG A 22 9.67 -25.39 -9.14
C ARG A 22 8.74 -26.44 -9.77
N LYS A 23 8.88 -27.69 -9.33
CA LYS A 23 7.92 -28.77 -9.61
C LYS A 23 6.58 -28.40 -8.96
N GLY A 24 5.60 -28.04 -9.78
CA GLY A 24 4.22 -27.78 -9.38
C GLY A 24 3.28 -27.98 -10.56
N ASN A 25 2.45 -29.00 -10.44
CA ASN A 25 1.36 -29.50 -11.30
C ASN A 25 1.04 -28.70 -12.58
N THR A 26 1.42 -29.26 -13.72
CA THR A 26 1.08 -28.81 -15.07
C THR A 26 -0.32 -29.30 -15.43
N HIS A 27 -1.33 -28.42 -15.49
CA HIS A 27 -2.40 -28.45 -16.49
C HIS A 27 -3.19 -27.14 -16.34
N ASN A 28 -3.24 -26.33 -17.41
CA ASN A 28 -4.02 -25.08 -17.60
C ASN A 28 -3.30 -23.71 -17.52
N LEU A 29 -1.98 -23.62 -17.73
CA LEU A 29 -1.30 -22.32 -17.95
C LEU A 29 -0.51 -22.27 -19.27
N ALA A 30 -1.05 -22.89 -20.33
CA ALA A 30 -0.40 -22.98 -21.65
C ALA A 30 -1.02 -22.03 -22.71
N ARG A 31 -1.66 -20.95 -22.30
CA ARG A 31 -2.05 -19.84 -23.19
C ARG A 31 -1.61 -18.54 -22.53
N LEU A 32 -0.72 -17.80 -23.21
CA LEU A 32 -0.05 -16.53 -22.82
C LEU A 32 1.36 -16.62 -22.20
N ALA A 33 2.17 -17.61 -22.59
CA ALA A 33 3.62 -17.47 -22.46
C ALA A 33 4.18 -16.68 -23.67
N VAL A 34 3.85 -15.39 -23.76
CA VAL A 34 4.66 -14.47 -24.56
C VAL A 34 6.00 -14.39 -23.84
N LYS A 35 7.05 -14.91 -24.45
CA LYS A 35 8.42 -14.74 -23.95
C LYS A 35 8.76 -13.25 -24.01
N HIS A 36 8.48 -12.51 -22.94
CA HIS A 36 9.01 -11.18 -22.77
C HIS A 36 10.51 -11.32 -22.45
N ASN A 37 11.35 -10.98 -23.43
CA ASN A 37 12.77 -10.80 -23.19
C ASN A 37 12.94 -9.55 -22.30
N LEU A 38 13.03 -9.75 -20.99
CA LEU A 38 13.28 -8.68 -20.03
C LEU A 38 14.74 -8.27 -20.10
N TYR A 39 15.02 -7.19 -20.83
CA TYR A 39 16.29 -6.49 -20.74
C TYR A 39 16.16 -5.42 -19.64
N ALA A 40 16.52 -5.77 -18.42
CA ALA A 40 16.56 -4.82 -17.31
C ALA A 40 17.98 -4.24 -17.21
N VAL A 41 18.10 -2.91 -17.23
CA VAL A 41 19.36 -2.26 -16.90
C VAL A 41 19.63 -2.48 -15.40
N GLN A 42 20.65 -3.28 -15.11
CA GLN A 42 21.07 -3.52 -13.75
C GLN A 42 21.98 -2.36 -13.32
N LEU A 43 21.41 -1.44 -12.54
CA LEU A 43 22.18 -0.36 -11.93
C LEU A 43 22.94 -0.90 -10.72
N ASP A 44 24.21 -0.52 -10.59
CA ASP A 44 25.04 -0.93 -9.46
C ASP A 44 24.42 -0.52 -8.11
N GLY A 45 24.70 -1.35 -7.10
CA GLY A 45 24.29 -1.10 -5.72
C GLY A 45 24.88 0.20 -5.19
N ASP A 46 24.07 0.99 -4.48
CA ASP A 46 24.54 2.19 -3.78
C ASP A 46 24.63 1.90 -2.28
N SER A 47 25.81 2.10 -1.69
CA SER A 47 26.05 1.89 -0.25
C SER A 47 25.46 3.01 0.61
N GLY A 48 25.12 4.17 0.03
CA GLY A 48 24.60 5.33 0.73
C GLY A 48 25.67 6.14 1.48
N GLY A 49 26.95 5.78 1.31
CA GLY A 49 28.09 6.53 1.84
C GLY A 49 28.12 6.69 3.36
N ILE A 50 28.90 7.68 3.80
CA ILE A 50 29.18 7.95 5.21
C ILE A 50 27.91 8.41 5.96
N GLU A 51 27.04 9.15 5.27
CA GLU A 51 25.79 9.68 5.86
C GLU A 51 24.81 8.56 6.20
N MET A 52 24.64 7.58 5.31
CA MET A 52 23.82 6.40 5.61
C MET A 52 24.42 5.56 6.73
N GLN A 53 25.74 5.42 6.78
CA GLN A 53 26.41 4.70 7.86
C GLN A 53 26.15 5.38 9.23
N ALA A 54 26.27 6.70 9.30
CA ALA A 54 25.99 7.47 10.51
C ALA A 54 24.52 7.39 10.96
N ALA A 55 23.59 7.38 10.00
CA ALA A 55 22.15 7.28 10.28
C ALA A 55 21.66 5.83 10.55
N SER A 56 22.42 4.81 10.12
CA SER A 56 21.98 3.42 10.03
C SER A 56 21.43 2.86 11.34
N GLN A 57 22.08 3.15 12.45
CA GLN A 57 21.68 2.64 13.76
C GLN A 57 20.32 3.19 14.19
N TYR A 58 20.09 4.49 13.99
CA TYR A 58 18.83 5.14 14.33
C TYR A 58 17.68 4.60 13.46
N LEU A 59 17.91 4.47 12.15
CA LEU A 59 16.92 3.93 11.23
C LEU A 59 16.60 2.46 11.55
N LEU A 60 17.61 1.65 11.87
CA LEU A 60 17.42 0.26 12.26
C LEU A 60 16.61 0.15 13.56
N ARG A 61 16.87 1.00 14.55
CA ARG A 61 16.07 1.07 15.78
C ARG A 61 14.62 1.41 15.46
N ALA A 62 14.36 2.44 14.66
CA ALA A 62 13.00 2.81 14.24
C ALA A 62 12.26 1.67 13.54
N VAL A 63 12.93 0.95 12.63
CA VAL A 63 12.36 -0.24 11.96
C VAL A 63 12.08 -1.35 12.98
N THR A 64 13.00 -1.61 13.90
CA THR A 64 12.84 -2.64 14.94
C THR A 64 11.68 -2.31 15.86
N THR A 65 11.56 -1.06 16.30
CA THR A 65 10.43 -0.56 17.11
C THR A 65 9.12 -0.80 16.37
N ARG A 66 9.04 -0.48 15.07
CA ARG A 66 7.83 -0.76 14.28
C ARG A 66 7.50 -2.26 14.24
N GLU A 67 8.50 -3.13 14.06
CA GLU A 67 8.26 -4.58 13.98
C GLU A 67 7.77 -5.17 15.33
N LYS A 68 8.02 -4.51 16.48
CA LYS A 68 7.40 -4.90 17.77
C LYS A 68 5.87 -4.82 17.73
N TYR A 69 5.31 -3.78 17.10
CA TYR A 69 3.87 -3.53 17.04
C TYR A 69 3.19 -4.17 15.81
N LYS A 70 3.95 -4.40 14.75
CA LYS A 70 3.44 -4.74 13.41
C LYS A 70 3.36 -6.25 13.15
N SER A 71 3.65 -7.10 14.15
CA SER A 71 3.61 -8.56 14.00
C SER A 71 2.23 -9.09 13.59
N VAL A 72 1.14 -8.35 13.86
CA VAL A 72 -0.24 -8.78 13.57
C VAL A 72 -0.96 -7.90 12.52
N ASP A 73 -0.45 -6.69 12.27
CA ASP A 73 -1.18 -5.63 11.54
C ASP A 73 -0.98 -5.63 10.01
N LYS A 74 -1.14 -6.80 9.39
CA LYS A 74 -1.35 -6.93 7.93
C LYS A 74 -2.67 -7.62 7.60
N GLY A 75 -3.66 -7.53 8.48
CA GLY A 75 -4.89 -8.31 8.36
C GLY A 75 -4.67 -9.81 8.56
N GLN A 76 -3.60 -10.21 9.26
CA GLN A 76 -3.51 -11.57 9.78
C GLN A 76 -4.54 -11.70 10.89
N LYS A 77 -5.65 -12.38 10.58
CA LYS A 77 -6.59 -12.81 11.61
C LYS A 77 -5.80 -13.58 12.66
N GLU A 78 -5.95 -13.22 13.93
CA GLU A 78 -5.70 -14.19 15.00
C GLU A 78 -6.38 -15.49 14.56
N GLY A 79 -5.64 -16.60 14.59
CA GLY A 79 -6.06 -17.82 13.91
C GLY A 79 -7.52 -18.15 14.16
N THR A 80 -8.24 -18.62 13.14
CA THR A 80 -9.70 -18.87 13.17
C THR A 80 -10.11 -20.03 14.10
N GLY A 81 -9.27 -20.38 15.08
CA GLY A 81 -9.61 -21.35 16.11
C GLY A 81 -10.83 -20.85 16.85
N ARG A 82 -11.84 -21.73 16.97
CA ARG A 82 -13.01 -21.44 17.79
C ARG A 82 -12.53 -21.28 19.23
N LEU A 83 -12.80 -20.12 19.83
CA LEU A 83 -12.55 -19.88 21.25
C LEU A 83 -13.27 -20.98 22.06
N VAL A 84 -12.55 -21.64 22.97
CA VAL A 84 -13.12 -22.70 23.80
C VAL A 84 -13.58 -22.06 25.11
N PRO A 85 -14.89 -22.09 25.44
CA PRO A 85 -15.36 -21.55 26.71
C PRO A 85 -14.68 -22.24 27.91
N PRO A 86 -14.42 -21.52 29.01
CA PRO A 86 -14.83 -20.15 29.28
C PRO A 86 -13.89 -19.10 28.67
N VAL A 87 -14.44 -18.18 27.87
CA VAL A 87 -13.71 -17.01 27.38
C VAL A 87 -13.88 -15.90 28.40
N VAL A 88 -12.79 -15.52 29.05
CA VAL A 88 -12.75 -14.38 29.95
C VAL A 88 -12.45 -13.13 29.14
N PHE A 89 -13.36 -12.17 29.23
CA PHE A 89 -13.18 -10.82 28.73
C PHE A 89 -12.74 -9.93 29.90
N SER A 90 -11.68 -9.16 29.70
CA SER A 90 -11.25 -8.12 30.63
C SER A 90 -11.09 -6.80 29.89
N PHE A 91 -11.45 -5.70 30.56
CA PHE A 91 -11.29 -4.36 30.04
C PHE A 91 -10.64 -3.51 31.11
N GLU A 92 -9.34 -3.29 30.97
CA GLU A 92 -8.52 -2.59 31.93
C GLU A 92 -7.86 -1.40 31.24
N THR A 93 -7.99 -0.20 31.82
CA THR A 93 -7.31 1.02 31.33
C THR A 93 -7.53 1.34 29.84
N GLY A 94 -8.68 0.98 29.28
CA GLY A 94 -8.99 1.21 27.87
C GLY A 94 -8.53 0.10 26.91
N VAL A 95 -7.89 -0.95 27.42
CA VAL A 95 -7.44 -2.11 26.65
C VAL A 95 -8.38 -3.28 26.91
N ALA A 96 -8.93 -3.84 25.84
CA ALA A 96 -9.73 -5.07 25.88
C ALA A 96 -8.80 -6.29 25.66
N GLN A 97 -8.90 -7.29 26.53
CA GLN A 97 -8.14 -8.54 26.42
C GLN A 97 -9.03 -9.77 26.53
N PHE A 98 -8.65 -10.82 25.81
CA PHE A 98 -9.32 -12.12 25.81
C PHE A 98 -8.35 -13.23 26.21
N THR A 99 -8.86 -14.29 26.85
CA THR A 99 -8.03 -15.39 27.40
C THR A 99 -7.13 -16.09 26.38
N ASP A 100 -7.59 -16.23 25.12
CA ASP A 100 -6.87 -16.91 24.04
C ASP A 100 -6.22 -15.92 23.04
N GLN A 101 -6.07 -14.65 23.42
CA GLN A 101 -5.47 -13.63 22.57
C GLN A 101 -4.01 -13.97 22.29
N LYS A 102 -3.61 -13.98 21.02
CA LYS A 102 -2.23 -14.27 20.59
C LYS A 102 -1.41 -13.00 20.47
N THR A 103 -2.09 -11.90 20.18
CA THR A 103 -1.49 -10.58 20.05
C THR A 103 -1.19 -10.04 21.43
N GLU A 104 0.09 -9.94 21.78
CA GLU A 104 0.53 -9.26 22.98
C GLU A 104 0.29 -7.75 22.81
N VAL A 105 -0.57 -7.18 23.66
CA VAL A 105 -0.77 -5.73 23.70
C VAL A 105 0.30 -5.14 24.60
N LEU A 106 1.14 -4.27 24.04
CA LEU A 106 2.16 -3.57 24.81
C LEU A 106 1.55 -2.48 25.70
N PRO A 107 2.14 -2.18 26.88
CA PRO A 107 1.68 -1.11 27.75
C PRO A 107 1.68 0.26 27.05
N TRP A 108 0.75 1.13 27.46
CA TRP A 108 0.63 2.48 26.89
C TRP A 108 1.88 3.34 27.12
N GLU A 109 2.50 3.23 28.29
CA GLU A 109 3.71 3.98 28.65
C GLU A 109 4.87 3.62 27.71
N GLN A 110 5.01 2.33 27.41
CA GLN A 110 6.03 1.85 26.48
C GLN A 110 5.76 2.36 25.06
N PHE A 111 4.50 2.36 24.62
CA PHE A 111 4.12 2.93 23.33
C PHE A 111 4.47 4.42 23.25
N TYR A 112 4.18 5.18 24.31
CA TYR A 112 4.51 6.59 24.38
C TYR A 112 6.03 6.82 24.26
N ASP A 113 6.83 6.10 25.04
CA ASP A 113 8.29 6.22 25.00
C ASP A 113 8.86 5.84 23.63
N ASP A 114 8.38 4.75 23.03
CA ASP A 114 8.77 4.30 21.69
C ASP A 114 8.41 5.36 20.60
N VAL A 115 7.26 6.04 20.73
CA VAL A 115 6.87 7.14 19.83
C VAL A 115 7.76 8.36 20.00
N ILE A 116 8.10 8.74 21.23
CA ILE A 116 9.02 9.84 21.49
C ILE A 116 10.41 9.54 20.92
N GLU A 117 10.92 8.32 21.09
CA GLU A 117 12.19 7.89 20.49
C GLU A 117 12.14 7.93 18.94
N LEU A 118 11.03 7.50 18.35
CA LEU A 118 10.82 7.58 16.90
C LEU A 118 10.81 9.04 16.42
N CYS A 119 10.10 9.94 17.13
CA CYS A 119 10.10 11.36 16.82
C CYS A 119 11.51 11.97 16.91
N ALA A 120 12.28 11.62 17.94
CA ALA A 120 13.68 12.06 18.07
C ALA A 120 14.54 11.58 16.90
N THR A 121 14.37 10.31 16.49
CA THR A 121 15.05 9.74 15.32
C THR A 121 14.69 10.48 14.03
N MET A 122 13.41 10.80 13.81
CA MET A 122 12.96 11.56 12.64
C MET A 122 13.54 12.98 12.58
N GLN A 123 13.77 13.59 13.75
CA GLN A 123 14.35 14.93 13.86
C GLN A 123 15.89 14.93 13.80
N HIS A 124 16.53 13.78 13.95
CA HIS A 124 17.98 13.67 13.96
C HIS A 124 18.60 14.14 12.63
N PRO A 125 19.58 15.06 12.64
CA PRO A 125 20.11 15.69 11.42
C PRO A 125 20.75 14.68 10.46
N ASP A 126 21.43 13.66 10.97
CA ASP A 126 22.05 12.62 10.13
C ASP A 126 21.00 11.77 9.44
N CYS A 127 19.90 11.42 10.12
CA CYS A 127 18.80 10.69 9.53
C CYS A 127 18.12 11.51 8.44
N ARG A 128 17.86 12.80 8.69
CA ARG A 128 17.24 13.69 7.70
C ARG A 128 18.10 13.84 6.44
N ARG A 129 19.41 14.06 6.60
CA ARG A 129 20.36 14.19 5.47
C ARG A 129 20.44 12.88 4.68
N ALA A 130 20.73 11.78 5.38
CA ALA A 130 20.87 10.47 4.75
C ALA A 130 19.59 10.03 4.03
N CYS A 131 18.41 10.20 4.64
CA CYS A 131 17.14 9.87 4.00
C CYS A 131 16.84 10.77 2.79
N SER A 132 17.09 12.08 2.90
CA SER A 132 16.87 13.02 1.78
C SER A 132 17.73 12.67 0.58
N GLN A 133 19.04 12.46 0.79
CA GLN A 133 19.95 12.07 -0.28
C GLN A 133 19.57 10.72 -0.86
N ARG A 134 19.18 9.75 -0.02
CA ARG A 134 18.81 8.41 -0.51
C ARG A 134 17.52 8.43 -1.33
N LEU A 135 16.55 9.26 -0.95
CA LEU A 135 15.33 9.45 -1.73
C LEU A 135 15.65 10.07 -3.11
N GLN A 136 16.54 11.06 -3.16
CA GLN A 136 17.01 11.64 -4.43
C GLN A 136 17.71 10.61 -5.31
N VAL A 137 18.63 9.80 -4.75
CA VAL A 137 19.29 8.74 -5.52
C VAL A 137 18.29 7.70 -6.02
N LEU A 138 17.30 7.32 -5.22
CA LEU A 138 16.25 6.39 -5.65
C LEU A 138 15.40 6.97 -6.79
N GLU A 139 15.06 8.26 -6.72
CA GLU A 139 14.35 8.96 -7.79
C GLU A 139 15.19 8.99 -9.08
N GLU A 140 16.46 9.36 -9.01
CA GLU A 140 17.34 9.39 -10.18
C GLU A 140 17.56 8.01 -10.78
N LYS A 141 17.71 6.97 -9.94
CA LYS A 141 17.78 5.58 -10.40
C LYS A 141 16.50 5.17 -11.13
N TYR A 142 15.34 5.57 -10.63
CA TYR A 142 14.06 5.31 -11.29
C TYR A 142 13.93 6.08 -12.60
N ASN A 143 14.35 7.35 -12.66
CA ASN A 143 14.35 8.15 -13.88
C ASN A 143 15.26 7.54 -14.95
N LEU A 144 16.45 7.09 -14.56
CA LEU A 144 17.37 6.40 -15.45
C LEU A 144 16.78 5.07 -15.95
N TYR A 145 16.20 4.28 -15.05
CA TYR A 145 15.47 3.08 -15.40
C TYR A 145 14.39 3.36 -16.45
N LYS A 146 13.56 4.38 -16.23
CA LYS A 146 12.51 4.80 -17.15
C LYS A 146 13.08 5.16 -18.53
N LEU A 147 14.18 5.91 -18.60
CA LEU A 147 14.83 6.27 -19.88
C LEU A 147 15.36 5.05 -20.64
N CYS A 148 15.92 4.08 -19.92
CA CYS A 148 16.50 2.89 -20.55
C CYS A 148 15.48 1.81 -20.90
N SER A 149 14.37 1.73 -20.15
CA SER A 149 13.40 0.64 -20.25
C SER A 149 12.03 1.05 -20.79
N SER A 150 11.80 2.33 -21.11
CA SER A 150 10.49 2.82 -21.62
C SER A 150 9.95 2.04 -22.82
N ASN A 151 10.83 1.68 -23.75
CA ASN A 151 10.46 0.99 -24.99
C ASN A 151 10.29 -0.53 -24.79
N VAL A 152 10.81 -1.08 -23.68
CA VAL A 152 10.73 -2.51 -23.33
C VAL A 152 9.47 -2.79 -22.51
N GLU A 153 9.13 -1.91 -21.57
CA GLU A 153 7.94 -2.07 -20.72
C GLU A 153 6.64 -1.76 -21.47
N ASN A 154 6.68 -0.88 -22.46
CA ASN A 154 5.51 -0.48 -23.25
C ASN A 154 5.82 -0.51 -24.75
N PRO A 155 6.05 -1.70 -25.35
CA PRO A 155 6.41 -1.82 -26.76
C PRO A 155 5.28 -1.36 -27.71
N ASP A 156 4.03 -1.39 -27.23
CA ASP A 156 2.83 -1.03 -27.99
C ASP A 156 2.29 0.37 -27.62
N HIS A 157 3.12 1.28 -27.07
CA HIS A 157 2.68 2.61 -26.63
C HIS A 157 1.91 3.42 -27.70
N HIS A 158 2.18 3.16 -28.98
CA HIS A 158 1.56 3.82 -30.14
C HIS A 158 0.30 3.11 -30.68
N ARG A 159 -0.05 1.92 -30.15
CA ARG A 159 -1.20 1.12 -30.59
C ARG A 159 -2.38 1.16 -29.62
N HIS A 160 -2.23 1.82 -28.48
CA HIS A 160 -3.18 1.78 -27.38
C HIS A 160 -3.84 3.15 -27.10
N ASP A 161 -4.54 3.68 -28.10
CA ASP A 161 -5.40 4.86 -27.93
C ASP A 161 -6.77 4.50 -27.29
N VAL A 162 -7.00 3.20 -27.02
CA VAL A 162 -8.22 2.69 -26.38
C VAL A 162 -7.85 1.85 -25.16
N GLY A 163 -7.62 2.51 -24.02
CA GLY A 163 -8.04 2.00 -22.72
C GLY A 163 -7.31 0.80 -22.09
N VAL A 164 -5.99 0.65 -22.15
CA VAL A 164 -5.28 -0.42 -21.40
C VAL A 164 -5.49 -0.34 -19.87
N PHE A 165 -5.86 0.85 -19.38
CA PHE A 165 -6.16 1.07 -17.96
C PHE A 165 -7.64 0.86 -17.59
N SER A 166 -8.53 0.47 -18.51
CA SER A 166 -9.91 0.11 -18.17
C SER A 166 -10.00 -1.29 -17.57
N ASP A 167 -9.13 -2.20 -18.02
CA ASP A 167 -9.17 -3.61 -17.64
C ASP A 167 -8.41 -3.89 -16.34
N CYS A 168 -7.62 -2.91 -15.86
CA CYS A 168 -6.95 -3.05 -14.57
C CYS A 168 -7.90 -2.73 -13.42
N THR A 169 -8.00 -3.64 -12.46
CA THR A 169 -8.77 -3.40 -11.23
C THR A 169 -8.05 -2.37 -10.38
N LYS A 170 -8.70 -1.24 -10.16
CA LYS A 170 -8.22 -0.17 -9.28
C LYS A 170 -9.10 -0.13 -8.04
N VAL A 171 -8.46 0.04 -6.88
CA VAL A 171 -9.15 0.14 -5.59
C VAL A 171 -8.89 1.53 -5.03
N ASP A 172 -9.96 2.21 -4.62
CA ASP A 172 -9.85 3.44 -3.87
C ASP A 172 -9.62 3.12 -2.39
N ASN A 173 -8.39 3.32 -1.92
CA ASN A 173 -7.96 2.97 -0.57
C ASN A 173 -8.38 4.01 0.48
N SER A 174 -8.95 5.15 0.07
CA SER A 174 -9.23 6.27 0.98
C SER A 174 -10.57 6.95 0.68
N VAL A 175 -11.66 6.18 0.76
CA VAL A 175 -13.04 6.70 0.60
C VAL A 175 -13.75 6.80 1.93
N TYR A 176 -14.31 7.98 2.21
CA TYR A 176 -15.32 8.12 3.24
C TYR A 176 -16.67 7.64 2.70
N LEU A 177 -17.27 6.63 3.35
CA LEU A 177 -18.53 6.04 2.90
C LEU A 177 -19.65 7.08 2.74
N SER A 178 -19.70 8.10 3.60
CA SER A 178 -20.66 9.20 3.49
C SER A 178 -20.56 10.01 2.20
N CYS A 179 -19.40 9.99 1.55
CA CYS A 179 -19.07 10.78 0.36
C CYS A 179 -18.87 9.92 -0.89
N MET A 180 -19.24 8.63 -0.86
CA MET A 180 -19.00 7.71 -1.97
C MET A 180 -19.87 7.98 -3.21
N VAL A 181 -20.98 8.69 -3.02
CA VAL A 181 -21.99 8.92 -4.05
C VAL A 181 -21.81 10.31 -4.66
N ASN A 182 -21.91 10.39 -5.99
CA ASN A 182 -21.95 11.65 -6.70
C ASN A 182 -23.16 12.50 -6.23
N SER A 183 -22.97 13.81 -6.08
CA SER A 183 -24.00 14.76 -5.65
C SER A 183 -25.24 14.76 -6.55
N GLU A 184 -25.09 14.55 -7.86
CA GLU A 184 -26.21 14.50 -8.81
C GLU A 184 -27.11 13.30 -8.53
N LEU A 185 -26.52 12.11 -8.39
CA LEU A 185 -27.24 10.88 -8.04
C LEU A 185 -27.90 10.97 -6.66
N LEU A 186 -27.21 11.59 -5.69
CA LEU A 186 -27.77 11.81 -4.36
C LEU A 186 -28.98 12.76 -4.40
N ARG A 187 -28.89 13.86 -5.16
CA ARG A 187 -29.99 14.80 -5.35
C ARG A 187 -31.20 14.13 -5.99
N GLU A 188 -30.97 13.36 -7.05
CA GLU A 188 -32.03 12.61 -7.74
C GLU A 188 -32.70 11.60 -6.80
N TYR A 189 -31.91 10.88 -6.01
CA TYR A 189 -32.44 9.95 -5.01
C TYR A 189 -33.31 10.66 -3.96
N ILE A 190 -32.83 11.79 -3.42
CA ILE A 190 -33.58 12.56 -2.43
C ILE A 190 -34.91 13.04 -3.03
N GLN A 191 -34.87 13.58 -4.25
CA GLN A 191 -36.07 14.05 -4.93
C GLN A 191 -37.08 12.91 -5.14
N ASP A 192 -36.64 11.75 -5.62
CA ASP A 192 -37.49 10.56 -5.79
C ASP A 192 -38.17 10.16 -4.47
N LYS A 193 -37.44 10.15 -3.35
CA LYS A 193 -38.00 9.81 -2.04
C LYS A 193 -38.99 10.84 -1.53
N VAL A 194 -38.74 12.13 -1.72
CA VAL A 194 -39.68 13.20 -1.34
C VAL A 194 -40.98 13.04 -2.14
N ASP A 195 -40.90 12.84 -3.45
CA ASP A 195 -42.07 12.70 -4.33
C ASP A 195 -42.92 11.46 -4.01
N ILE A 196 -42.27 10.37 -3.59
CA ILE A 196 -42.96 9.15 -3.13
C ILE A 196 -43.71 9.41 -1.82
N VAL A 197 -43.07 10.08 -0.86
CA VAL A 197 -43.68 10.41 0.44
C VAL A 197 -44.90 11.32 0.26
N ASP A 198 -44.80 12.33 -0.60
CA ASP A 198 -45.90 13.26 -0.87
C ASP A 198 -47.08 12.57 -1.56
N ARG A 199 -46.82 11.65 -2.49
CA ARG A 199 -47.87 10.81 -3.10
C ARG A 199 -48.57 9.92 -2.09
N MET A 200 -47.83 9.27 -1.19
CA MET A 200 -48.43 8.45 -0.12
C MET A 200 -49.28 9.28 0.83
N ARG A 201 -48.80 10.47 1.24
CA ARG A 201 -49.58 11.39 2.08
C ARG A 201 -50.87 11.84 1.40
N CYS A 202 -50.84 12.13 0.10
CA CYS A 202 -52.02 12.50 -0.67
C CYS A 202 -53.01 11.31 -0.80
N GLY A 203 -52.50 10.10 -1.04
CA GLY A 203 -53.30 8.87 -1.07
C GLY A 203 -54.02 8.58 0.25
N ILE A 204 -53.32 8.68 1.38
CA ILE A 204 -53.90 8.48 2.72
C ILE A 204 -54.98 9.54 3.02
N ARG A 205 -54.75 10.82 2.65
CA ARG A 205 -55.77 11.87 2.80
C ARG A 205 -57.01 11.61 1.96
N ARG A 206 -56.86 11.10 0.73
CA ARG A 206 -58.01 10.73 -0.14
C ARG A 206 -58.80 9.53 0.41
N ILE A 207 -58.13 8.55 1.00
CA ILE A 207 -58.80 7.41 1.66
C ILE A 207 -59.58 7.90 2.89
N LYS A 208 -58.97 8.77 3.71
CA LYS A 208 -59.60 9.32 4.92
C LYS A 208 -60.83 10.18 4.60
N LEU A 209 -60.84 10.92 3.49
CA LEU A 209 -61.99 11.70 3.00
C LEU A 209 -63.10 10.84 2.40
N ARG A 210 -62.80 9.63 1.91
CA ARG A 210 -63.82 8.68 1.38
C ARG A 210 -64.50 7.84 2.47
N CYS A 211 -63.86 7.59 3.60
CA CYS A 211 -64.45 6.82 4.71
C CYS A 211 -65.30 7.67 5.68
N THR A 212 -65.41 8.97 5.46
CA THR A 212 -66.23 9.90 6.27
C THR A 212 -67.57 10.27 5.61
N HIS A 213 -67.93 9.60 4.51
CA HIS A 213 -69.24 9.65 3.87
C HIS A 213 -69.83 8.24 3.81
#